data_AF-A0A382UDR4-F1
#
_entry.id   AF-A0A382UDR4-F1
#
_cell.length_a   1.000
_cell.length_b   1.000
_cell.length_c   1.000
_cell.angle_alpha   90.00
_cell.angle_beta   90.00
_cell.angle_gamma   90.00
#
_symmetry.space_group_name_H-M   'P 1'
#
loop_
_entity.id
_entity.type
_entity.pdbx_description
1 polymer ?
#
loop_
_entity_poly.entity_id
_entity_poly.type
_entity_poly.pdbx_seq_one_letter_code
_entity_poly.pdbx_strand_id
1 'polypeptide(L)'
;VVEVLASGEFCNVRRRIAHLLTFYGFLAYIITTVIMVFLYPTPAIPAPAILPMLWNIGGLMALVGGYWFWFFIRVDVAAEGNSPFRLVRADLFVVSLLVSVTVGLVWAYVQATGSPTWANVFLSLYILSTTVFFGSVPWSKFSHMFYKPAAAFQKRVEQASGSSNLPDPVDSPEIYGSSRQQPRNY
;
A
#
# COMPACT_ATOMS: atom_id res chain seq x y z
N VAL A 1 -4.80 14.14 -15.49
CA VAL A 1 -4.73 14.14 -14.01
C VAL A 1 -3.94 12.91 -13.59
N VAL A 2 -2.97 13.00 -12.68
CA VAL A 2 -2.06 11.89 -12.35
C VAL A 2 -2.80 10.78 -11.60
N GLU A 3 -3.29 9.76 -12.32
CA GLU A 3 -4.14 8.69 -11.79
C GLU A 3 -3.52 7.94 -10.62
N VAL A 4 -2.20 7.72 -10.65
CA VAL A 4 -1.46 6.96 -9.63
C VAL A 4 -1.29 7.77 -8.33
N LEU A 5 -0.77 9.00 -8.42
CA LEU A 5 -0.55 9.86 -7.25
C LEU A 5 -1.86 10.21 -6.54
N ALA A 6 -2.91 10.46 -7.31
CA ALA A 6 -4.18 10.88 -6.76
C ALA A 6 -5.13 9.71 -6.49
N SER A 7 -4.74 8.46 -6.78
CA SER A 7 -5.63 7.29 -6.73
C SER A 7 -6.96 7.53 -7.47
N GLY A 8 -6.87 8.10 -8.67
CA GLY A 8 -8.01 8.52 -9.48
C GLY A 8 -8.91 7.37 -9.95
N GLU A 9 -8.40 6.15 -9.93
CA GLU A 9 -9.14 4.92 -10.27
C GLU A 9 -10.27 4.62 -9.27
N PHE A 10 -10.20 5.13 -8.03
CA PHE A 10 -11.26 4.92 -7.06
C PHE A 10 -12.40 5.92 -7.24
N CYS A 11 -13.52 5.44 -7.78
CA CYS A 11 -14.78 6.19 -7.79
C CYS A 11 -15.33 6.44 -6.37
N ASN A 12 -14.98 5.60 -5.39
CA ASN A 12 -15.39 5.76 -4.00
C ASN A 12 -14.41 6.67 -3.24
N VAL A 13 -14.89 7.86 -2.86
CA VAL A 13 -14.10 8.90 -2.16
C VAL A 13 -13.53 8.41 -0.83
N ARG A 14 -14.28 7.62 -0.05
CA ARG A 14 -13.81 7.11 1.25
C ARG A 14 -12.65 6.14 1.06
N ARG A 15 -12.78 5.21 0.10
CA ARG A 15 -11.71 4.27 -0.26
C ARG A 15 -10.48 5.00 -0.80
N ARG A 16 -10.69 6.04 -1.58
CA ARG A 16 -9.63 6.91 -2.10
C ARG A 16 -8.86 7.60 -0.98
N ILE A 17 -9.54 8.25 -0.04
CA ILE A 17 -8.89 8.94 1.08
C ILE A 17 -8.11 7.96 1.95
N ALA A 18 -8.72 6.82 2.33
CA ALA A 18 -8.05 5.81 3.16
C ALA A 18 -6.79 5.26 2.46
N HIS A 19 -6.86 5.04 1.14
CA HIS A 19 -5.72 4.59 0.36
C HIS A 19 -4.60 5.64 0.30
N LEU A 20 -4.93 6.90 0.01
CA LEU A 20 -3.95 7.99 -0.04
C LEU A 20 -3.28 8.22 1.32
N LEU A 21 -4.05 8.16 2.40
CA LEU A 21 -3.53 8.30 3.75
C LEU A 21 -2.56 7.15 4.09
N THR A 22 -2.92 5.92 3.72
CA THR A 22 -2.04 4.76 3.89
C THR A 22 -0.78 4.87 3.04
N PHE A 23 -0.91 5.25 1.76
CA PHE A 23 0.18 5.33 0.80
C PHE A 23 1.18 6.44 1.14
N TYR A 24 0.71 7.67 1.32
CA TYR A 24 1.58 8.80 1.66
C TYR A 24 2.11 8.71 3.09
N GLY A 25 1.32 8.18 4.03
CA GLY A 25 1.78 7.89 5.37
C GLY A 25 2.94 6.89 5.36
N PHE A 26 2.79 5.79 4.63
CA PHE A 26 3.85 4.79 4.46
C PHE A 26 5.10 5.36 3.78
N LEU A 27 4.95 6.18 2.73
CA LEU A 27 6.09 6.84 2.07
C LEU A 27 6.86 7.77 3.02
N ALA A 28 6.15 8.63 3.76
CA ALA A 28 6.79 9.49 4.74
C ALA A 28 7.52 8.67 5.82
N TYR A 29 6.88 7.61 6.31
CA TYR A 29 7.43 6.69 7.30
C TYR A 29 8.71 5.99 6.81
N ILE A 30 8.69 5.39 5.62
CA ILE A 30 9.84 4.64 5.09
C ILE A 30 11.00 5.57 4.70
N ILE A 31 10.72 6.72 4.07
CA ILE A 31 11.75 7.67 3.65
C ILE A 31 12.48 8.22 4.88
N THR A 32 11.73 8.65 5.90
CA THR A 32 12.34 9.15 7.15
C THR A 32 13.10 8.06 7.89
N THR A 33 12.60 6.81 7.89
CA THR A 33 13.32 5.66 8.44
C THR A 33 14.67 5.48 7.74
N VAL A 34 14.70 5.44 6.41
CA VAL A 34 15.92 5.29 5.61
C VAL A 34 16.89 6.43 5.89
N ILE A 35 16.42 7.67 5.90
CA ILE A 35 17.27 8.83 6.20
C ILE A 35 17.89 8.69 7.60
N MET A 36 17.09 8.41 8.63
CA MET A 36 17.60 8.32 10.00
C MET A 36 18.59 7.14 10.17
N VAL A 37 18.28 5.97 9.59
CA VAL A 37 19.13 4.79 9.71
C VAL A 37 20.47 4.96 9.00
N PHE A 38 20.50 5.54 7.79
CA PHE A 38 21.72 5.60 6.98
C PHE A 38 22.51 6.90 7.13
N LEU A 39 21.84 8.04 7.38
CA LEU A 39 22.51 9.34 7.48
C LEU A 39 22.76 9.76 8.93
N TYR A 40 22.04 9.19 9.89
CA TYR A 40 22.20 9.48 11.34
C TYR A 40 22.31 8.21 12.21
N PRO A 41 23.26 7.29 11.91
CA PRO A 41 23.35 6.00 12.59
C PRO A 41 23.93 6.06 14.01
N THR A 42 24.53 7.19 14.41
CA THR A 42 25.22 7.30 15.71
C THR A 42 24.76 8.53 16.49
N PRO A 43 24.85 8.52 17.84
CA PRO A 43 24.50 9.68 18.67
C PRO A 43 25.41 10.89 18.46
N ALA A 44 26.55 10.74 17.78
CA ALA A 44 27.52 11.81 17.58
C ALA A 44 26.97 12.96 16.72
N ILE A 45 26.05 12.66 15.80
CA ILE A 45 25.35 13.66 15.00
C ILE A 45 23.86 13.43 15.19
N PRO A 46 23.17 14.25 16.01
CA PRO A 46 21.75 14.07 16.25
C PRO A 46 20.96 14.32 14.95
N ALA A 47 19.98 13.45 14.68
CA ALA A 47 19.07 13.65 13.57
C ALA A 47 18.26 14.96 13.76
N PRO A 48 18.04 15.75 12.70
CA PRO A 48 17.14 16.90 12.74
C PRO A 48 15.77 16.52 13.28
N ALA A 49 15.23 17.31 14.22
CA ALA A 49 13.97 17.01 14.91
C ALA A 49 12.75 16.84 13.96
N ILE A 50 12.83 17.42 12.76
CA ILE A 50 11.82 17.25 11.70
C ILE A 50 11.69 15.78 11.26
N LEU A 51 12.77 14.98 11.29
CA LEU A 51 12.75 13.60 10.79
C LEU A 51 11.94 12.67 11.71
N PRO A 52 12.18 12.60 13.04
CA PRO A 52 11.30 11.86 13.93
C PRO A 52 9.85 12.36 13.90
N MET A 53 9.62 13.67 13.73
CA MET A 53 8.27 14.22 13.62
C MET A 53 7.54 13.70 12.38
N LEU A 54 8.18 13.77 11.22
CA LEU A 54 7.62 13.23 9.97
C LEU A 54 7.45 11.71 10.02
N TRP A 55 8.33 11.00 10.71
CA TRP A 55 8.21 9.56 10.93
C TRP A 55 6.96 9.21 11.73
N ASN A 56 6.70 9.93 12.83
CA ASN A 56 5.49 9.74 13.64
C ASN A 56 4.22 10.12 12.87
N ILE A 57 4.22 11.25 12.17
CA ILE A 57 3.07 11.69 11.35
C ILE A 57 2.79 10.66 10.25
N GLY A 58 3.82 10.20 9.54
CA GLY A 58 3.71 9.18 8.50
C GLY A 58 3.14 7.88 9.03
N GLY A 59 3.63 7.42 10.19
CA GLY A 59 3.11 6.23 10.87
C GLY A 59 1.64 6.38 11.26
N LEU A 60 1.25 7.51 11.85
CA LEU A 60 -0.14 7.78 12.23
C LEU A 60 -1.07 7.86 11.02
N MET A 61 -0.65 8.51 9.93
CA MET A 61 -1.39 8.51 8.66
C MET A 61 -1.58 7.08 8.15
N ALA A 62 -0.52 6.27 8.15
CA ALA A 62 -0.60 4.88 7.71
C ALA A 62 -1.60 4.06 8.54
N LEU A 63 -1.58 4.22 9.87
CA LEU A 63 -2.51 3.53 10.77
C LEU A 63 -3.95 4.01 10.60
N VAL A 64 -4.19 5.32 10.57
CA VAL A 64 -5.54 5.87 10.39
C VAL A 64 -6.12 5.39 9.06
N GLY A 65 -5.34 5.44 7.98
CA GLY A 65 -5.78 5.00 6.66
C GLY A 65 -6.06 3.49 6.62
N GLY A 66 -5.13 2.69 7.14
CA GLY A 66 -5.22 1.24 7.09
C GLY A 66 -6.28 0.67 8.03
N TYR A 67 -6.43 1.19 9.25
CA TYR A 67 -7.50 0.77 10.17
C TYR A 67 -8.87 1.22 9.68
N TRP A 68 -8.97 2.43 9.12
CA TRP A 68 -10.22 2.89 8.51
C TRP A 68 -10.62 1.97 7.35
N PHE A 69 -9.66 1.61 6.50
CA PHE A 69 -9.87 0.63 5.45
C PHE A 69 -10.31 -0.74 6.00
N TRP A 70 -9.59 -1.27 7.00
CA TRP A 70 -9.78 -2.61 7.54
C TRP A 70 -11.16 -2.82 8.16
N PHE A 71 -11.59 -1.90 9.03
CA PHE A 71 -12.82 -2.08 9.82
C PHE A 71 -14.08 -1.56 9.14
N PHE A 72 -13.99 -0.53 8.31
CA PHE A 72 -15.18 0.19 7.82
C PHE A 72 -15.37 0.20 6.29
N ILE A 73 -14.30 0.02 5.51
CA ILE A 73 -14.38 0.15 4.04
C ILE A 73 -14.27 -1.23 3.35
N ARG A 74 -13.67 -2.22 4.03
CA ARG A 74 -13.55 -3.58 3.51
C ARG A 74 -14.93 -4.14 3.18
N VAL A 75 -15.17 -4.42 1.90
CA VAL A 75 -16.46 -4.88 1.36
C VAL A 75 -16.91 -6.18 2.03
N ASP A 76 -15.97 -7.10 2.30
CA ASP A 76 -16.25 -8.36 3.01
C ASP A 76 -16.94 -8.13 4.36
N VAL A 77 -16.63 -7.02 5.04
CA VAL A 77 -17.22 -6.66 6.36
C VAL A 77 -18.46 -5.79 6.16
N ALA A 78 -18.34 -4.73 5.35
CA ALA A 78 -19.38 -3.72 5.22
C ALA A 78 -20.59 -4.17 4.39
N ALA A 79 -20.40 -5.05 3.40
CA ALA A 79 -21.44 -5.48 2.48
C ALA A 79 -21.77 -6.97 2.61
N GLU A 80 -20.78 -7.82 2.90
CA GLU A 80 -20.99 -9.27 3.00
C GLU A 80 -21.18 -9.77 4.44
N GLY A 81 -21.02 -8.91 5.45
CA GLY A 81 -21.26 -9.24 6.86
C GLY A 81 -20.24 -10.23 7.46
N ASN A 82 -19.11 -10.47 6.79
CA ASN A 82 -18.05 -11.30 7.35
C ASN A 82 -17.40 -10.63 8.57
N SER A 83 -16.88 -11.45 9.47
CA SER A 83 -16.14 -10.95 10.63
C SER A 83 -14.94 -10.08 10.21
N PRO A 84 -14.71 -8.91 10.84
CA PRO A 84 -13.50 -8.10 10.65
C PRO A 84 -12.19 -8.85 10.99
N PHE A 85 -12.29 -9.96 11.71
CA PHE A 85 -11.17 -10.82 12.08
C PHE A 85 -10.92 -11.94 11.07
N ARG A 86 -11.69 -12.01 9.98
CA ARG A 86 -11.44 -12.97 8.89
C ARG A 86 -10.19 -12.54 8.12
N LEU A 87 -9.13 -13.33 8.26
CA LEU A 87 -7.86 -13.14 7.57
C LEU A 87 -7.77 -14.03 6.34
N VAL A 88 -7.53 -13.44 5.17
CA VAL A 88 -7.23 -14.16 3.92
C VAL A 88 -5.79 -13.90 3.52
N ARG A 89 -5.16 -14.80 2.76
CA ARG A 89 -3.77 -14.63 2.28
C ARG A 89 -3.53 -13.28 1.59
N ALA A 90 -4.53 -12.76 0.87
CA ALA A 90 -4.46 -11.47 0.21
C ALA A 90 -4.36 -10.27 1.17
N ASP A 91 -4.72 -10.46 2.44
CA ASP A 91 -4.71 -9.43 3.49
C ASP A 91 -3.38 -9.34 4.23
N LEU A 92 -2.50 -10.33 4.07
CA LEU A 92 -1.24 -10.46 4.81
C LEU A 92 -0.38 -9.19 4.71
N PHE A 93 -0.36 -8.53 3.56
CA PHE A 93 0.39 -7.30 3.37
C PHE A 93 -0.15 -6.13 4.21
N VAL A 94 -1.47 -5.89 4.19
CA VAL A 94 -2.05 -4.77 4.93
C VAL A 94 -1.95 -5.02 6.43
N VAL A 95 -2.17 -6.26 6.87
CA VAL A 95 -2.09 -6.62 8.28
C VAL A 95 -0.66 -6.54 8.81
N SER A 96 0.31 -7.09 8.08
CA SER A 96 1.72 -7.00 8.47
C SER A 96 2.24 -5.56 8.46
N LEU A 97 1.79 -4.72 7.51
CA LEU A 97 2.04 -3.28 7.52
C LEU A 97 1.51 -2.61 8.80
N LEU A 98 0.23 -2.82 9.11
CA LEU A 98 -0.41 -2.22 10.29
C LEU A 98 0.24 -2.68 11.60
N VAL A 99 0.54 -3.97 11.72
CA VAL A 99 1.25 -4.52 12.89
C VAL A 99 2.65 -3.91 12.99
N SER A 100 3.42 -3.87 11.90
CA SER A 100 4.78 -3.29 11.90
C SER A 100 4.77 -1.83 12.35
N VAL A 101 3.94 -0.99 11.75
CA VAL A 101 3.86 0.45 12.11
C VAL A 101 3.37 0.65 13.55
N THR A 102 2.39 -0.14 14.00
CA THR A 102 1.89 -0.06 15.38
C THR A 102 2.98 -0.40 16.38
N VAL A 103 3.68 -1.51 16.17
CA VAL A 103 4.76 -1.94 17.06
C VAL A 103 5.93 -0.94 17.01
N GLY A 104 6.23 -0.35 15.85
CA GLY A 104 7.21 0.72 15.72
C GLY A 104 6.87 1.96 16.54
N LEU A 105 5.63 2.45 16.47
CA LEU A 105 5.19 3.61 17.27
C LEU A 105 5.17 3.30 18.77
N VAL A 106 4.74 2.09 19.17
CA VAL A 106 4.78 1.65 20.57
C VAL A 106 6.23 1.57 21.06
N TRP A 107 7.15 1.05 20.24
CA TRP A 107 8.56 1.06 20.55
C TRP A 107 9.08 2.49 20.79
N ALA A 108 8.77 3.43 19.90
CA ALA A 108 9.19 4.83 20.04
C ALA A 108 8.64 5.46 21.33
N TYR A 109 7.38 5.18 21.68
CA TYR A 109 6.78 5.62 22.92
C TYR A 109 7.47 5.02 24.15
N VAL A 110 7.66 3.70 24.18
CA VAL A 110 8.31 3.01 25.31
C VAL A 110 9.75 3.47 25.49
N GLN A 111 10.48 3.69 24.39
CA GLN A 111 11.81 4.26 24.41
C GLN A 111 11.81 5.65 25.08
N ALA A 112 10.85 6.52 24.73
CA ALA A 112 10.71 7.86 25.32
C ALA A 112 10.37 7.82 26.83
N THR A 113 9.64 6.80 27.29
CA THR A 113 9.31 6.63 28.72
C THR A 113 10.44 6.04 29.58
N GLY A 114 11.58 5.69 28.98
CA GLY A 114 12.78 5.30 29.73
C GLY A 114 12.80 3.86 30.26
N SER A 115 12.03 2.95 29.67
CA SER A 115 11.99 1.53 30.05
C SER A 115 12.84 0.67 29.11
N PRO A 116 14.14 0.41 29.42
CA PRO A 116 15.08 -0.21 28.47
C PRO A 116 14.72 -1.65 28.12
N THR A 117 14.23 -2.44 29.09
CA THR A 117 13.81 -3.83 28.85
C THR A 117 12.66 -3.91 27.86
N TRP A 118 11.62 -3.11 28.08
CA TRP A 118 10.45 -3.08 27.20
C TRP A 118 10.78 -2.45 25.84
N ALA A 119 11.65 -1.44 25.80
CA ALA A 119 12.13 -0.88 24.55
C ALA A 119 12.82 -1.94 23.68
N ASN A 120 13.66 -2.81 24.26
CA ASN A 120 14.29 -3.90 23.52
C ASN A 120 13.27 -4.94 23.02
N VAL A 121 12.27 -5.29 23.83
CA VAL A 121 11.20 -6.22 23.42
C VAL A 121 10.42 -5.68 22.23
N PHE A 122 9.95 -4.44 22.31
CA PHE A 122 9.20 -3.82 21.22
C PHE A 122 10.07 -3.56 19.99
N LEU A 123 11.37 -3.30 20.15
CA LEU A 123 12.31 -3.21 19.04
C LEU A 123 12.42 -4.55 18.30
N SER A 124 12.57 -5.66 19.03
CA SER A 124 12.62 -6.99 18.43
C SER A 124 11.34 -7.32 17.69
N LEU A 125 10.18 -7.04 18.30
CA LEU A 125 8.87 -7.22 17.64
C LEU A 125 8.74 -6.32 16.40
N TYR A 126 9.26 -5.09 16.46
CA TYR A 126 9.23 -4.16 15.34
C TYR A 126 10.06 -4.68 14.18
N ILE A 127 11.28 -5.16 14.43
CA ILE A 127 12.14 -5.76 13.39
C ILE A 127 11.46 -7.00 12.80
N LEU A 128 10.98 -7.92 13.62
CA LEU A 128 10.32 -9.15 13.17
C LEU A 128 9.09 -8.86 12.30
N SER A 129 8.19 -7.99 12.77
CA SER A 129 6.99 -7.61 12.02
C SER A 129 7.32 -6.87 10.73
N THR A 130 8.36 -6.02 10.72
CA THR A 130 8.86 -5.35 9.52
C THR A 130 9.44 -6.34 8.51
N THR A 131 10.19 -7.34 8.97
CA THR A 131 10.69 -8.42 8.11
C THR A 131 9.55 -9.22 7.49
N VAL A 132 8.53 -9.58 8.27
CA VAL A 132 7.32 -10.25 7.75
C VAL A 132 6.59 -9.37 6.75
N PHE A 133 6.49 -8.06 7.01
CA PHE A 133 5.87 -7.11 6.09
C PHE A 133 6.57 -7.08 4.73
N PHE A 134 7.88 -6.83 4.69
CA PHE A 134 8.64 -6.84 3.43
C PHE A 134 8.68 -8.22 2.78
N GLY A 135 8.79 -9.28 3.58
CA GLY A 135 8.72 -10.66 3.11
C GLY A 135 7.37 -10.98 2.47
N SER A 136 6.26 -10.40 2.92
CA SER A 136 4.93 -10.66 2.37
C SER A 136 4.66 -9.98 1.02
N VAL A 137 5.50 -9.02 0.62
CA VAL A 137 5.30 -8.21 -0.60
C VAL A 137 5.09 -9.06 -1.85
N PRO A 138 5.95 -10.06 -2.18
CA PRO A 138 5.82 -10.84 -3.41
C PRO A 138 4.46 -11.54 -3.57
N TRP A 139 3.83 -11.93 -2.46
CA TRP A 139 2.55 -12.65 -2.42
C TRP A 139 1.33 -11.73 -2.25
N SER A 140 1.53 -10.42 -2.35
CA SER A 140 0.50 -9.45 -2.04
C SER A 140 -0.06 -8.72 -3.26
N LYS A 141 -1.20 -8.05 -3.05
CA LYS A 141 -1.77 -7.12 -4.03
C LYS A 141 -0.84 -5.94 -4.35
N PHE A 142 0.16 -5.65 -3.51
CA PHE A 142 1.15 -4.59 -3.73
C PHE A 142 2.08 -4.91 -4.91
N SER A 143 2.43 -6.18 -5.13
CA SER A 143 3.24 -6.60 -6.30
C SER A 143 2.63 -6.19 -7.63
N HIS A 144 1.31 -6.30 -7.76
CA HIS A 144 0.60 -5.90 -8.98
C HIS A 144 0.71 -4.40 -9.28
N MET A 145 1.05 -3.56 -8.29
CA MET A 145 1.25 -2.13 -8.48
C MET A 145 2.52 -1.81 -9.27
N PHE A 146 3.53 -2.70 -9.26
CA PHE A 146 4.73 -2.56 -10.09
C PHE A 146 4.55 -3.24 -11.46
N TYR A 147 3.93 -4.42 -11.48
CA TYR A 147 3.77 -5.19 -12.71
C TYR A 147 2.76 -4.57 -13.69
N LYS A 148 1.65 -3.96 -13.21
CA LYS A 148 0.66 -3.35 -14.11
C LYS A 148 1.21 -2.14 -14.88
N PRO A 149 1.84 -1.14 -14.26
CA PRO A 149 2.44 -0.03 -14.99
C PRO A 149 3.57 -0.47 -15.92
N ALA A 150 4.40 -1.42 -15.49
CA ALA A 150 5.47 -1.97 -16.32
C ALA A 150 4.92 -2.67 -17.57
N ALA A 151 3.89 -3.51 -17.42
CA ALA A 151 3.22 -4.16 -18.55
C ALA A 151 2.51 -3.15 -19.47
N ALA A 152 1.85 -2.13 -18.89
CA ALA A 152 1.22 -1.06 -19.68
C ALA A 152 2.26 -0.23 -20.46
N PHE A 153 3.42 0.04 -19.86
CA PHE A 153 4.54 0.71 -20.53
C PHE A 153 5.12 -0.17 -21.65
N GLN A 154 5.40 -1.44 -21.36
CA GLN A 154 5.87 -2.40 -22.35
C GLN A 154 4.91 -2.49 -23.55
N LYS A 155 3.59 -2.58 -23.30
CA LYS A 155 2.58 -2.57 -24.36
C LYS A 155 2.69 -1.32 -25.25
N ARG A 156 2.87 -0.13 -24.66
CA ARG A 156 3.05 1.11 -25.44
C ARG A 156 4.33 1.09 -26.28
N VAL A 157 5.43 0.54 -25.74
CA VAL A 157 6.71 0.40 -26.46
C VAL A 157 6.59 -0.63 -27.60
N GLU A 158 5.94 -1.76 -27.39
CA GLU A 158 5.69 -2.78 -28.40
C GLU A 158 4.78 -2.25 -29.54
N GLN A 159 3.74 -1.48 -29.19
CA GLN A 159 2.89 -0.79 -30.16
C GLN A 159 3.69 0.26 -30.97
N ALA A 160 4.52 1.06 -30.31
CA ALA A 160 5.34 2.09 -30.97
C ALA A 160 6.44 1.50 -31.87
N SER A 161 6.96 0.32 -31.54
CA SER A 161 8.02 -0.38 -32.30
C SER A 161 7.48 -1.31 -33.39
N GLY A 162 6.16 -1.48 -33.50
CA GLY A 162 5.54 -2.41 -34.45
C GLY A 162 5.83 -3.89 -34.17
N SER A 163 6.39 -4.20 -32.99
CA SER A 163 6.70 -5.56 -32.53
C SER A 163 5.56 -6.20 -31.73
N SER A 164 4.47 -5.45 -31.52
CA SER A 164 3.27 -5.95 -30.86
C SER A 164 2.68 -7.13 -31.63
N ASN A 165 2.71 -8.31 -31.02
CA ASN A 165 1.99 -9.49 -31.49
C ASN A 165 0.55 -9.55 -30.94
N LEU A 166 0.13 -8.53 -30.19
CA LEU A 166 -1.24 -8.44 -29.69
C LEU A 166 -2.14 -7.91 -30.81
N PRO A 167 -3.32 -8.52 -31.04
CA PRO A 167 -4.32 -7.94 -31.93
C PRO A 167 -4.68 -6.53 -31.44
N ASP A 168 -5.01 -5.65 -32.39
CA ASP A 168 -5.42 -4.29 -32.06
C ASP A 168 -6.54 -4.32 -31.01
N PRO A 169 -6.52 -3.40 -30.03
CA PRO A 169 -7.63 -3.27 -29.10
C PRO A 169 -8.93 -3.14 -29.89
N VAL A 170 -9.92 -3.96 -29.57
CA VAL A 170 -11.27 -3.83 -30.13
C VAL A 170 -11.89 -2.58 -29.49
N ASP A 171 -11.48 -1.39 -29.93
CA ASP A 171 -11.93 -0.13 -29.36
C ASP A 171 -13.20 0.35 -30.08
N SER A 172 -14.34 -0.03 -29.52
CA SER A 172 -15.54 0.80 -29.32
C SER A 172 -16.65 -0.09 -28.78
N PRO A 173 -17.58 0.39 -27.92
CA PRO A 173 -18.78 -0.37 -27.65
C PRO A 173 -19.42 -0.69 -28.99
N GLU A 174 -19.83 -1.93 -29.22
CA GLU A 174 -20.82 -2.19 -30.24
C GLU A 174 -21.98 -1.22 -29.94
N ILE A 175 -22.11 -0.18 -30.77
CA ILE A 175 -23.36 0.54 -30.91
C ILE A 175 -24.33 -0.59 -31.23
N TYR A 176 -25.17 -0.92 -30.26
CA TYR A 176 -26.23 -1.93 -30.29
C TYR A 176 -26.41 -2.54 -31.67
N GLY A 177 -26.11 -3.85 -31.76
CA GLY A 177 -26.16 -4.63 -33.00
C GLY A 177 -27.16 -4.09 -34.01
N SER A 178 -26.65 -3.72 -35.18
CA SER A 178 -27.49 -3.46 -36.34
C SER A 178 -28.45 -4.64 -36.50
N SER A 179 -29.74 -4.35 -36.64
CA SER A 179 -30.83 -5.33 -36.78
C SER A 179 -30.75 -6.21 -38.05
N ARG A 180 -29.59 -6.23 -38.72
CA ARG A 180 -29.31 -6.98 -39.95
C ARG A 180 -28.35 -8.16 -39.76
N GLN A 181 -27.80 -8.38 -38.56
CA GLN A 181 -26.93 -9.54 -38.33
C GLN A 181 -27.70 -10.68 -37.67
N GLN A 182 -27.77 -11.83 -38.35
CA GLN A 182 -28.36 -13.04 -37.80
C GLN A 182 -27.43 -13.66 -36.74
N PRO A 183 -27.99 -14.16 -35.63
CA PRO A 183 -27.22 -14.76 -34.55
C PRO A 183 -26.52 -16.04 -35.05
N ARG A 184 -25.21 -16.09 -34.89
CA ARG A 184 -24.43 -17.33 -35.01
C ARG A 184 -24.22 -17.90 -33.61
N ASN A 185 -24.89 -19.01 -33.34
CA ASN A 185 -24.69 -19.80 -32.13
C ASN A 185 -23.37 -20.56 -32.24
N TYR A 186 -22.50 -20.40 -31.25
CA TYR A 186 -21.53 -21.42 -30.84
C TYR A 186 -21.72 -21.65 -29.35
#